data_AF-A0A5B6UK66-F1
#
_entry.id   AF-A0A5B6UK66-F1
#
_cell.length_a   1.000
_cell.length_b   1.000
_cell.length_c   1.000
_cell.angle_alpha   90.00
_cell.angle_beta   90.00
_cell.angle_gamma   90.00
#
_symmetry.space_group_name_H-M   'P 1'
#
loop_
_entity.id
_entity.type
_entity.pdbx_description
1 polymer ?
#
loop_
_entity_poly.entity_id
_entity_poly.type
_entity_poly.pdbx_seq_one_letter_code
_entity_poly.pdbx_strand_id
1 'polypeptide(L)'
;MSQNPSKASKNLRLRGLLSRNRMVLMKYIVPEKEVGAAWQIIDDYLMPFVEEEGYQISTDCRLHPDNDLFRDQERHKIHLDVNEWRCGYCKKSFRAERFLDQHFDNRHYNLLNVKNQSRCLADLCGALHCDFVINSNLLKAKCNPAAAVRNRHLCESLANSCFPISQGPSARRLHELFLRQFCDAHTCSGKAKPFPRGGKKQTNLLYMATSILLMMLLPLFYLLYYLYQRDMKQETQVLRRVSQVGRKAKPS
;
A
#
# COMPACT_ATOMS: atom_id res chain seq x y z
N MET A 1 -32.65 -2.86 -58.34
CA MET A 1 -32.58 -3.50 -57.01
C MET A 1 -31.41 -2.89 -56.25
N SER A 2 -31.68 -1.92 -55.39
CA SER A 2 -30.66 -1.12 -54.69
C SER A 2 -30.08 -1.90 -53.51
N GLN A 3 -28.83 -2.34 -53.61
CA GLN A 3 -28.07 -2.83 -52.45
C GLN A 3 -27.16 -1.71 -51.95
N ASN A 4 -27.56 -1.13 -50.83
CA ASN A 4 -27.02 0.07 -50.23
C ASN A 4 -25.68 -0.25 -49.50
N PRO A 5 -24.52 0.29 -49.92
CA PRO A 5 -23.20 -0.10 -49.38
C PRO A 5 -22.87 0.50 -48.00
N SER A 6 -23.84 1.17 -47.35
CA SER A 6 -23.62 1.99 -46.15
C SER A 6 -23.50 1.21 -44.83
N LYS A 7 -23.92 -0.06 -44.76
CA LYS A 7 -23.92 -0.83 -43.49
C LYS A 7 -22.61 -1.53 -43.15
N ALA A 8 -21.79 -1.92 -44.14
CA ALA A 8 -20.54 -2.63 -43.89
C ALA A 8 -19.40 -1.70 -43.40
N SER A 9 -19.33 -0.48 -43.93
CA SER A 9 -18.27 0.50 -43.58
C SER A 9 -18.45 1.10 -42.17
N LYS A 10 -19.69 1.18 -41.67
CA LYS A 10 -20.00 1.66 -40.31
C LYS A 10 -19.58 0.66 -39.23
N ASN A 11 -19.68 -0.65 -39.50
CA ASN A 11 -19.27 -1.69 -38.54
C ASN A 11 -17.74 -1.84 -38.42
N LEU A 12 -16.97 -1.57 -39.48
CA LEU A 12 -15.50 -1.55 -39.42
C LEU A 12 -14.97 -0.33 -38.65
N ARG A 13 -15.61 0.85 -38.79
CA ARG A 13 -15.26 2.04 -37.97
C ARG A 13 -15.62 1.88 -36.49
N LEU A 14 -16.74 1.24 -36.16
CA LEU A 14 -17.12 0.98 -34.76
C LEU A 14 -16.16 -0.02 -34.08
N ARG A 15 -15.73 -1.08 -34.78
CA ARG A 15 -14.72 -2.01 -34.27
C ARG A 15 -13.33 -1.37 -34.12
N GLY A 16 -12.96 -0.44 -34.99
CA GLY A 16 -11.73 0.36 -34.87
C GLY A 16 -11.73 1.34 -33.68
N LEU A 17 -12.89 1.96 -33.39
CA LEU A 17 -13.06 2.88 -32.25
C LEU A 17 -13.10 2.14 -30.90
N LEU A 18 -13.66 0.93 -30.84
CA LEU A 18 -13.65 0.08 -29.64
C LEU A 18 -12.25 -0.49 -29.33
N SER A 19 -11.41 -0.72 -30.36
CA SER A 19 -10.02 -1.17 -30.16
C SER A 19 -9.08 -0.03 -29.74
N ARG A 20 -9.23 1.17 -30.34
CA ARG A 20 -8.44 2.36 -29.94
C ARG A 20 -8.77 2.83 -28.52
N ASN A 21 -10.05 2.84 -28.11
CA ASN A 21 -10.39 3.26 -26.74
C ASN A 21 -9.89 2.28 -25.67
N ARG A 22 -9.78 0.98 -25.96
CA ARG A 22 -9.23 -0.01 -25.00
C ARG A 22 -7.73 0.17 -24.79
N MET A 23 -7.00 0.54 -25.84
CA MET A 23 -5.56 0.80 -25.78
C MET A 23 -5.23 2.17 -25.15
N VAL A 24 -6.12 3.15 -25.33
CA VAL A 24 -6.05 4.45 -24.65
C VAL A 24 -6.36 4.31 -23.17
N LEU A 25 -7.40 3.55 -22.78
CA LEU A 25 -7.72 3.30 -21.35
C LEU A 25 -6.58 2.61 -20.59
N MET A 26 -5.89 1.64 -21.23
CA MET A 26 -4.75 0.95 -20.61
C MET A 26 -3.51 1.84 -20.46
N LYS A 27 -3.42 2.99 -21.14
CA LYS A 27 -2.24 3.87 -21.06
C LYS A 27 -2.32 4.87 -19.90
N TYR A 28 -3.52 5.17 -19.38
CA TYR A 28 -3.73 6.16 -18.30
C TYR A 28 -4.03 5.54 -16.93
N ILE A 29 -4.49 4.28 -16.86
CA ILE A 29 -4.76 3.58 -15.58
C ILE A 29 -3.45 3.05 -14.92
N VAL A 30 -2.42 2.80 -15.72
CA VAL A 30 -1.12 2.28 -15.26
C VAL A 30 -0.31 3.28 -14.41
N PRO A 31 -0.20 4.59 -14.77
CA PRO A 31 0.63 5.52 -13.99
C PRO A 31 0.11 5.75 -12.58
N GLU A 32 -1.19 5.79 -12.32
CA GLU A 32 -1.68 6.12 -10.97
C GLU A 32 -1.39 5.02 -9.93
N LYS A 33 -1.58 3.74 -10.30
CA LYS A 33 -1.18 2.62 -9.43
C LYS A 33 0.31 2.59 -9.15
N GLU A 34 1.11 2.95 -10.15
CA GLU A 34 2.57 3.08 -10.03
C GLU A 34 2.97 4.27 -9.15
N VAL A 35 2.29 5.42 -9.27
CA VAL A 35 2.49 6.57 -8.38
C VAL A 35 2.18 6.20 -6.93
N GLY A 36 1.04 5.55 -6.67
CA GLY A 36 0.67 5.08 -5.33
C GLY A 36 1.70 4.11 -4.75
N ALA A 37 2.17 3.14 -5.57
CA ALA A 37 3.21 2.20 -5.16
C ALA A 37 4.55 2.88 -4.89
N ALA A 38 4.96 3.85 -5.71
CA ALA A 38 6.18 4.62 -5.50
C ALA A 38 6.11 5.42 -4.19
N TRP A 39 4.97 6.05 -3.89
CA TRP A 39 4.76 6.73 -2.61
C TRP A 39 4.82 5.79 -1.43
N GLN A 40 4.16 4.64 -1.52
CA GLN A 40 4.22 3.64 -0.47
C GLN A 40 5.68 3.22 -0.21
N ILE A 41 6.46 3.02 -1.26
CA ILE A 41 7.87 2.66 -1.13
C ILE A 41 8.68 3.79 -0.48
N ILE A 42 8.47 5.03 -0.90
CA ILE A 42 9.16 6.19 -0.32
C ILE A 42 8.81 6.33 1.17
N ASP A 43 7.52 6.31 1.50
CA ASP A 43 7.04 6.49 2.88
C ASP A 43 7.45 5.33 3.80
N ASP A 44 7.47 4.09 3.29
CA ASP A 44 7.82 2.92 4.09
C ASP A 44 9.34 2.69 4.18
N TYR A 45 10.12 2.94 3.11
CA TYR A 45 11.53 2.52 3.04
C TYR A 45 12.55 3.67 2.98
N LEU A 46 12.12 4.91 2.73
CA LEU A 46 13.02 6.08 2.66
C LEU A 46 12.74 7.08 3.79
N MET A 47 11.50 7.53 3.92
CA MET A 47 11.11 8.59 4.85
C MET A 47 11.51 8.34 6.32
N PRO A 48 11.44 7.10 6.87
CA PRO A 48 11.85 6.86 8.25
C PRO A 48 13.30 7.29 8.52
N PHE A 49 14.20 7.09 7.55
CA PHE A 49 15.61 7.46 7.68
C PHE A 49 15.84 8.95 7.42
N VAL A 50 15.09 9.55 6.50
CA VAL A 50 15.15 10.99 6.23
C VAL A 50 14.73 11.79 7.47
N GLU A 51 13.64 11.34 8.12
CA GLU A 51 13.13 11.92 9.36
C GLU A 51 14.09 11.71 10.53
N GLU A 52 14.67 10.50 10.68
CA GLU A 52 15.68 10.20 11.70
C GLU A 52 16.92 11.09 11.58
N GLU A 53 17.36 11.36 10.34
CA GLU A 53 18.50 12.23 10.05
C GLU A 53 18.18 13.73 10.09
N GLY A 54 16.90 14.10 10.28
CA GLY A 54 16.41 15.48 10.26
C GLY A 54 16.66 16.19 8.93
N TYR A 55 16.77 15.44 7.83
CA TYR A 55 17.20 15.97 6.54
C TYR A 55 16.03 16.53 5.74
N GLN A 56 16.24 17.70 5.13
CA GLN A 56 15.28 18.33 4.24
C GLN A 56 15.66 18.02 2.80
N ILE A 57 14.79 17.27 2.11
CA ILE A 57 14.96 16.97 0.69
C ILE A 57 14.87 18.29 -0.09
N SER A 58 15.79 18.52 -1.03
CA SER A 58 15.77 19.73 -1.87
C SER A 58 14.50 19.78 -2.75
N THR A 59 13.97 20.97 -2.98
CA THR A 59 12.86 21.18 -3.93
C THR A 59 13.24 20.83 -5.37
N ASP A 60 14.52 20.74 -5.70
CA ASP A 60 14.98 20.32 -7.03
C ASP A 60 15.04 18.78 -7.19
N CYS A 61 14.94 18.03 -6.08
CA CYS A 61 14.95 16.58 -6.10
C CYS A 61 13.61 16.01 -6.61
N ARG A 62 13.67 15.01 -7.48
CA ARG A 62 12.45 14.37 -8.02
C ARG A 62 11.63 13.59 -6.98
N LEU A 63 12.25 13.18 -5.87
CA LEU A 63 11.58 12.52 -4.75
C LEU A 63 10.94 13.52 -3.78
N HIS A 64 11.07 14.83 -4.03
CA HIS A 64 10.44 15.84 -3.17
C HIS A 64 8.90 15.69 -3.21
N PRO A 65 8.22 15.70 -2.05
CA PRO A 65 6.75 15.54 -1.97
C PRO A 65 5.93 16.46 -2.86
N ASP A 66 6.41 17.67 -3.09
CA ASP A 66 5.69 18.68 -3.89
C ASP A 66 5.93 18.59 -5.40
N ASN A 67 6.86 17.73 -5.83
CA ASN A 67 7.24 17.59 -7.25
C ASN A 67 6.45 16.51 -7.98
N ASP A 68 5.70 15.68 -7.25
CA ASP A 68 4.83 14.68 -7.87
C ASP A 68 3.53 15.33 -8.37
N LEU A 69 3.34 15.23 -9.69
CA LEU A 69 2.20 15.79 -10.41
C LEU A 69 0.85 15.26 -9.90
N PHE A 70 0.79 13.96 -9.56
CA PHE A 70 -0.45 13.26 -9.22
C PHE A 70 -0.69 13.17 -7.70
N ARG A 71 0.20 13.74 -6.87
CA ARG A 71 0.13 13.61 -5.40
C ARG A 71 -1.21 14.05 -4.83
N ASP A 72 -1.72 15.17 -5.33
CA ASP A 72 -2.98 15.71 -4.83
C ASP A 72 -4.16 14.80 -5.18
N GLN A 73 -4.20 14.24 -6.39
CA GLN A 73 -5.27 13.32 -6.80
C GLN A 73 -5.26 12.05 -5.97
N GLU A 74 -4.07 11.48 -5.66
CA GLU A 74 -3.99 10.28 -4.81
C GLU A 74 -4.44 10.53 -3.38
N ARG A 75 -4.13 11.71 -2.82
CA ARG A 75 -4.65 12.10 -1.49
C ARG A 75 -6.17 12.24 -1.47
N HIS A 76 -6.78 12.49 -2.62
CA HIS A 76 -8.24 12.62 -2.76
C HIS A 76 -8.93 11.32 -3.20
N LYS A 77 -8.22 10.19 -3.23
CA LYS A 77 -8.84 8.86 -3.35
C LYS A 77 -9.30 8.37 -1.98
N ILE A 78 -10.61 8.28 -1.79
CA ILE A 78 -11.19 7.79 -0.53
C ILE A 78 -11.74 6.39 -0.77
N HIS A 79 -11.13 5.37 -0.16
CA HIS A 79 -11.65 4.00 -0.17
C HIS A 79 -12.51 3.78 1.07
N LEU A 80 -13.81 3.57 0.88
CA LEU A 80 -14.79 3.42 1.97
C LEU A 80 -15.14 1.97 2.26
N ASP A 81 -15.26 1.16 1.20
CA ASP A 81 -15.58 -0.25 1.27
C ASP A 81 -14.99 -0.97 0.04
N VAL A 82 -14.95 -2.30 0.05
CA VAL A 82 -14.35 -3.17 -0.98
C VAL A 82 -14.74 -2.77 -2.41
N ASN A 83 -15.98 -2.28 -2.60
CA ASN A 83 -16.51 -1.84 -3.88
C ASN A 83 -16.98 -0.37 -3.88
N GLU A 84 -16.53 0.46 -2.91
CA GLU A 84 -16.90 1.88 -2.84
C GLU A 84 -15.67 2.77 -2.73
N TRP A 85 -15.40 3.49 -3.82
CA TRP A 85 -14.40 4.54 -3.93
C TRP A 85 -15.08 5.89 -4.06
N ARG A 86 -14.59 6.92 -3.39
CA ARG A 86 -15.19 8.26 -3.40
C ARG A 86 -14.18 9.33 -3.77
N CYS A 87 -14.60 10.23 -4.65
CA CYS A 87 -13.83 11.41 -5.05
C CYS A 87 -13.74 12.41 -3.89
N GLY A 88 -12.53 12.76 -3.47
CA GLY A 88 -12.30 13.74 -2.41
C GLY A 88 -12.78 15.15 -2.76
N TYR A 89 -12.71 15.55 -4.05
CA TYR A 89 -13.10 16.89 -4.51
C TYR A 89 -14.61 17.10 -4.58
N CYS A 90 -15.36 16.20 -5.23
CA CYS A 90 -16.79 16.37 -5.50
C CYS A 90 -17.69 15.34 -4.81
N LYS A 91 -17.12 14.45 -3.99
CA LYS A 91 -17.82 13.43 -3.19
C LYS A 91 -18.63 12.39 -3.97
N LYS A 92 -18.46 12.29 -5.29
CA LYS A 92 -19.05 11.21 -6.10
C LYS A 92 -18.45 9.85 -5.74
N SER A 93 -19.31 8.84 -5.58
CA SER A 93 -18.90 7.46 -5.34
C SER A 93 -18.82 6.65 -6.66
N PHE A 94 -17.91 5.69 -6.69
CA PHE A 94 -17.55 4.83 -7.81
C PHE A 94 -17.38 3.40 -7.33
N ARG A 95 -17.70 2.44 -8.19
CA ARG A 95 -17.65 1.00 -7.83
C ARG A 95 -16.22 0.45 -7.75
N ALA A 96 -15.26 1.11 -8.38
CA ALA A 96 -13.88 0.66 -8.45
C ALA A 96 -12.96 1.87 -8.65
N GLU A 97 -11.74 1.75 -8.14
CA GLU A 97 -10.66 2.74 -8.25
C GLU A 97 -10.50 3.27 -9.68
N ARG A 98 -10.39 2.37 -10.66
CA ARG A 98 -10.25 2.75 -12.09
C ARG A 98 -11.30 3.73 -12.62
N PHE A 99 -12.51 3.72 -12.06
CA PHE A 99 -13.57 4.64 -12.47
C PHE A 99 -13.45 5.99 -11.79
N LEU A 100 -12.88 6.03 -10.59
CA LEU A 100 -12.51 7.25 -9.90
C LEU A 100 -11.31 7.92 -10.59
N ASP A 101 -10.29 7.15 -10.95
CA ASP A 101 -9.10 7.58 -11.71
C ASP A 101 -9.53 8.26 -13.01
N GLN A 102 -10.33 7.54 -13.81
CA GLN A 102 -10.91 8.10 -15.04
C GLN A 102 -11.77 9.34 -14.77
N HIS A 103 -12.43 9.44 -13.62
CA HIS A 103 -13.19 10.64 -13.27
C HIS A 103 -12.27 11.82 -12.97
N PHE A 104 -11.10 11.62 -12.33
CA PHE A 104 -10.12 12.68 -12.12
C PHE A 104 -9.61 13.25 -13.44
N ASP A 105 -9.24 12.39 -14.40
CA ASP A 105 -8.82 12.82 -15.73
C ASP A 105 -9.88 13.66 -16.46
N ASN A 106 -11.15 13.28 -16.34
CA ASN A 106 -12.22 13.95 -17.09
C ASN A 106 -12.75 15.22 -16.40
N ARG A 107 -12.67 15.32 -15.07
CA ARG A 107 -13.36 16.37 -14.30
C ARG A 107 -12.44 17.21 -13.42
N HIS A 108 -11.27 16.69 -13.07
CA HIS A 108 -10.34 17.31 -12.14
C HIS A 108 -8.91 17.41 -12.69
N TYR A 109 -8.72 17.25 -14.01
CA TYR A 109 -7.43 17.45 -14.67
C TYR A 109 -6.84 18.84 -14.41
N ASN A 110 -7.70 19.87 -14.37
CA ASN A 110 -7.27 21.26 -14.13
C ASN A 110 -6.75 21.52 -12.72
N LEU A 111 -6.89 20.56 -11.79
CA LEU A 111 -6.35 20.67 -10.43
C LEU A 111 -4.92 20.14 -10.31
N LEU A 112 -4.35 19.58 -11.40
CA LEU A 112 -2.97 19.14 -11.43
C LEU A 112 -2.02 20.33 -11.28
N ASN A 113 -1.05 20.21 -10.38
CA ASN A 113 -0.04 21.23 -10.13
C ASN A 113 1.06 21.16 -11.20
N VAL A 114 0.77 21.64 -12.40
CA VAL A 114 1.71 21.70 -13.52
C VAL A 114 2.69 22.85 -13.30
N LYS A 115 3.61 22.68 -12.34
CA LYS A 115 4.80 23.55 -12.25
C LYS A 115 5.83 23.06 -13.28
N ASN A 116 6.71 23.95 -13.74
CA ASN A 116 7.74 23.62 -14.74
C ASN A 116 8.69 22.47 -14.34
N GLN A 117 8.67 22.03 -13.07
CA GLN A 117 9.48 20.94 -12.53
C GLN A 117 8.68 19.70 -12.10
N SER A 118 7.34 19.74 -12.11
CA SER A 118 6.52 18.58 -11.70
C SER A 118 6.64 17.44 -12.71
N ARG A 119 7.00 16.25 -12.24
CA ARG A 119 7.13 15.03 -13.07
C ARG A 119 6.32 13.90 -12.45
N CYS A 120 5.96 12.93 -13.27
CA CYS A 120 5.23 11.76 -12.79
C CYS A 120 6.17 10.88 -11.95
N LEU A 121 5.77 10.55 -10.72
CA LEU A 121 6.58 9.67 -9.87
C LEU A 121 6.68 8.24 -10.43
N ALA A 122 5.68 7.80 -11.22
CA ALA A 122 5.72 6.50 -11.91
C ALA A 122 6.93 6.34 -12.84
N ASP A 123 7.47 7.44 -13.38
CA ASP A 123 8.69 7.39 -14.21
C ASP A 123 9.92 6.86 -13.43
N LEU A 124 9.86 6.92 -12.08
CA LEU A 124 10.90 6.42 -11.19
C LEU A 124 10.64 4.98 -10.73
N CYS A 125 9.52 4.35 -11.11
CA CYS A 125 9.14 3.03 -10.59
C CYS A 125 10.14 1.93 -10.90
N GLY A 126 10.80 2.01 -12.06
CA GLY A 126 11.88 1.09 -12.41
C GLY A 126 13.07 1.18 -11.45
N ALA A 127 13.38 2.37 -10.92
CA ALA A 127 14.47 2.62 -9.97
C ALA A 127 14.04 2.42 -8.50
N LEU A 128 12.76 2.55 -8.20
CA LEU A 128 12.20 2.40 -6.86
C LEU A 128 11.70 0.98 -6.56
N HIS A 129 11.70 0.06 -7.53
CA HIS A 129 11.13 -1.29 -7.39
C HIS A 129 9.62 -1.30 -7.07
N CYS A 130 8.81 -0.46 -7.75
CA CYS A 130 7.35 -0.44 -7.54
C CYS A 130 6.67 -1.80 -7.75
N ASP A 131 7.24 -2.65 -8.60
CA ASP A 131 6.80 -4.01 -8.85
C ASP A 131 6.78 -4.86 -7.57
N PHE A 132 7.66 -4.56 -6.60
CA PHE A 132 7.67 -5.19 -5.28
C PHE A 132 6.35 -5.02 -4.52
N VAL A 133 5.72 -3.84 -4.63
CA VAL A 133 4.45 -3.52 -3.97
C VAL A 133 3.26 -3.92 -4.83
N ILE A 134 3.30 -3.61 -6.14
CA ILE A 134 2.16 -3.83 -7.04
C ILE A 134 1.92 -5.33 -7.25
N ASN A 135 2.98 -6.12 -7.39
CA ASN A 135 2.90 -7.50 -7.84
C ASN A 135 3.79 -8.43 -7.01
N SER A 136 3.47 -8.60 -5.72
CA SER A 136 4.16 -9.56 -4.84
C SER A 136 4.15 -11.01 -5.38
N ASN A 137 3.24 -11.32 -6.32
CA ASN A 137 2.98 -12.66 -6.85
C ASN A 137 3.34 -12.85 -8.33
N LEU A 138 3.89 -11.85 -9.04
CA LEU A 138 4.33 -12.09 -10.43
C LEU A 138 5.56 -12.98 -10.41
N LEU A 139 5.38 -14.22 -10.88
CA LEU A 139 6.40 -15.17 -11.26
C LEU A 139 7.61 -14.42 -11.82
N LYS A 140 8.72 -14.45 -11.05
CA LYS A 140 10.02 -13.80 -11.34
C LYS A 140 10.23 -13.67 -12.85
N ALA A 141 9.89 -12.52 -13.41
CA ALA A 141 10.09 -12.27 -14.82
C ALA A 141 11.59 -12.47 -15.11
N LYS A 142 11.91 -13.10 -16.25
CA LYS A 142 13.30 -13.32 -16.64
C LYS A 142 14.03 -11.97 -16.62
N CYS A 143 15.12 -11.86 -15.85
CA CYS A 143 15.84 -10.61 -15.69
C CYS A 143 16.29 -10.06 -17.05
N ASN A 144 16.01 -8.78 -17.29
CA ASN A 144 16.53 -8.05 -18.44
C ASN A 144 17.76 -7.24 -18.02
N PRO A 145 18.98 -7.62 -18.44
CA PRO A 145 20.21 -6.96 -18.00
C PRO A 145 20.26 -5.49 -18.44
N ALA A 146 19.73 -5.16 -19.61
CA ALA A 146 19.70 -3.78 -20.08
C ALA A 146 18.76 -2.92 -19.25
N ALA A 147 17.62 -3.47 -18.80
CA ALA A 147 16.72 -2.77 -17.90
C ALA A 147 17.34 -2.59 -16.51
N ALA A 148 17.99 -3.62 -15.97
CA ALA A 148 18.68 -3.55 -14.68
C ALA A 148 19.75 -2.43 -14.67
N VAL A 149 20.58 -2.36 -15.71
CA VAL A 149 21.61 -1.29 -15.83
C VAL A 149 20.98 0.09 -15.94
N ARG A 150 19.93 0.27 -16.77
CA ARG A 150 19.24 1.56 -16.89
C ARG A 150 18.61 2.02 -15.58
N ASN A 151 17.91 1.11 -14.89
CA ASN A 151 17.25 1.41 -13.62
C ASN A 151 18.28 1.71 -12.52
N ARG A 152 19.41 1.00 -12.52
CA ARG A 152 20.53 1.28 -11.62
C ARG A 152 21.07 2.69 -11.81
N HIS A 153 21.37 3.10 -13.04
CA HIS A 153 21.87 4.45 -13.31
C HIS A 153 20.84 5.53 -12.96
N LEU A 154 19.56 5.28 -13.22
CA LEU A 154 18.49 6.19 -12.80
C LEU A 154 18.45 6.33 -11.27
N CYS A 155 18.56 5.21 -10.54
CA CYS A 155 18.62 5.18 -9.09
C CYS A 155 19.83 5.94 -8.53
N GLU A 156 21.02 5.72 -9.09
CA GLU A 156 22.25 6.43 -8.70
C GLU A 156 22.14 7.94 -8.98
N SER A 157 21.52 8.33 -10.09
CA SER A 157 21.24 9.74 -10.41
C SER A 157 20.28 10.39 -9.40
N LEU A 158 19.27 9.66 -8.92
CA LEU A 158 18.40 10.11 -7.84
C LEU A 158 19.18 10.29 -6.54
N ALA A 159 20.04 9.34 -6.16
CA ALA A 159 20.87 9.45 -4.96
C ALA A 159 21.76 10.70 -5.01
N ASN A 160 22.39 10.97 -6.15
CA ASN A 160 23.26 12.14 -6.34
C ASN A 160 22.51 13.48 -6.29
N SER A 161 21.30 13.54 -6.85
CA SER A 161 20.50 14.78 -6.92
C SER A 161 19.73 15.05 -5.62
N CYS A 162 19.24 14.01 -4.95
CA CYS A 162 18.43 14.14 -3.74
C CYS A 162 19.24 14.16 -2.45
N PHE A 163 20.39 13.48 -2.44
CA PHE A 163 21.27 13.35 -1.28
C PHE A 163 22.73 13.63 -1.70
N PRO A 164 23.07 14.86 -2.08
CA PRO A 164 24.43 15.19 -2.49
C PRO A 164 25.40 15.11 -1.30
N ILE A 165 26.49 14.36 -1.46
CA ILE A 165 27.49 14.11 -0.41
C ILE A 165 28.15 15.42 0.09
N SER A 166 28.11 16.48 -0.73
CA SER A 166 28.62 17.82 -0.39
C SER A 166 27.75 18.58 0.62
N GLN A 167 26.49 18.18 0.83
CA GLN A 167 25.53 18.90 1.70
C GLN A 167 25.64 18.49 3.17
N GLY A 168 26.66 17.73 3.54
CA GLY A 168 27.01 17.44 4.93
C GLY A 168 26.91 15.96 5.31
N PRO A 169 27.13 15.63 6.61
CA PRO A 169 27.19 14.25 7.08
C PRO A 169 25.86 13.50 6.95
N SER A 170 24.72 14.16 7.25
CA SER A 170 23.39 13.53 7.10
C SER A 170 23.10 13.19 5.64
N ALA A 171 23.39 14.10 4.70
CA ALA A 171 23.24 13.85 3.27
C ALA A 171 24.10 12.67 2.79
N ARG A 172 25.35 12.57 3.28
CA ARG A 172 26.24 11.43 3.00
C ARG A 172 25.67 10.11 3.52
N ARG A 173 25.16 10.07 4.75
CA ARG A 173 24.54 8.86 5.34
C ARG A 173 23.32 8.42 4.54
N LEU A 174 22.46 9.37 4.17
CA LEU A 174 21.28 9.10 3.33
C LEU A 174 21.66 8.67 1.91
N HIS A 175 22.70 9.26 1.33
CA HIS A 175 23.21 8.85 0.03
C HIS A 175 23.64 7.38 0.03
N GLU A 176 24.49 6.98 0.98
CA GLU A 176 24.93 5.59 1.13
C GLU A 176 23.77 4.64 1.43
N LEU A 177 22.83 5.08 2.27
CA LEU A 177 21.62 4.33 2.58
C LEU A 177 20.78 4.10 1.33
N PHE A 178 20.52 5.15 0.54
CA PHE A 178 19.71 5.08 -0.67
C PHE A 178 20.33 4.12 -1.69
N LEU A 179 21.65 4.20 -1.90
CA LEU A 179 22.36 3.27 -2.79
C LEU A 179 22.19 1.81 -2.37
N ARG A 180 22.38 1.50 -1.09
CA ARG A 180 22.25 0.12 -0.57
C ARG A 180 20.81 -0.38 -0.54
N GLN A 181 19.87 0.50 -0.22
CA GLN A 181 18.48 0.15 0.00
C GLN A 181 17.73 -0.04 -1.33
N PHE A 182 18.04 0.79 -2.33
CA PHE A 182 17.36 0.84 -3.63
C PHE A 182 18.24 0.38 -4.80
N CYS A 183 19.47 0.90 -4.91
CA CYS A 183 20.23 0.79 -6.15
C CYS A 183 20.95 -0.56 -6.32
N ASP A 184 21.50 -1.14 -5.25
CA ASP A 184 22.25 -2.41 -5.30
C ASP A 184 21.40 -3.62 -5.75
N ALA A 185 20.07 -3.54 -5.57
CA ALA A 185 19.14 -4.56 -6.00
C ALA A 185 18.98 -4.63 -7.54
N HIS A 186 19.43 -3.62 -8.29
CA HIS A 186 19.40 -3.62 -9.75
C HIS A 186 20.51 -4.49 -10.35
N THR A 187 20.40 -5.80 -10.16
CA THR A 187 21.33 -6.80 -10.70
C THR A 187 20.59 -8.08 -11.10
N CYS A 188 21.05 -8.74 -12.16
CA CYS A 188 20.54 -10.05 -12.55
C CYS A 188 21.16 -11.21 -11.76
N SER A 189 22.04 -10.95 -10.79
CA SER A 189 22.74 -11.99 -10.01
C SER A 189 21.81 -12.80 -9.08
N GLY A 190 20.54 -12.40 -8.91
CA GLY A 190 19.54 -13.10 -8.10
C GLY A 190 19.80 -13.10 -6.59
N LYS A 191 20.95 -12.59 -6.14
CA LYS A 191 21.37 -12.51 -4.73
C LYS A 191 20.90 -11.25 -4.02
N ALA A 192 20.81 -10.13 -4.73
CA ALA A 192 20.43 -8.86 -4.14
C ALA A 192 18.89 -8.76 -4.04
N LYS A 193 18.40 -8.42 -2.85
CA LYS A 193 16.97 -8.16 -2.60
C LYS A 193 16.79 -6.65 -2.43
N PRO A 194 15.70 -6.06 -2.96
CA PRO A 194 15.37 -4.68 -2.64
C PRO A 194 15.08 -4.56 -1.14
N PHE A 195 15.37 -3.40 -0.57
CA PHE A 195 15.09 -3.06 0.82
C PHE A 195 15.70 -4.00 1.89
N PRO A 196 17.02 -4.26 1.87
CA PRO A 196 17.68 -5.18 2.81
C PRO A 196 17.52 -4.79 4.29
N ARG A 197 17.39 -3.50 4.62
CA ARG A 197 17.14 -3.05 6.00
C ARG A 197 15.68 -3.16 6.43
N GLY A 198 14.79 -3.58 5.52
CA GLY A 198 13.35 -3.51 5.72
C GLY A 198 12.84 -2.07 5.67
N GLY A 199 11.53 -1.93 5.85
CA GLY A 199 10.83 -0.65 5.91
C GLY A 199 10.09 -0.50 7.23
N LYS A 200 9.35 0.60 7.35
CA LYS A 200 8.44 0.87 8.45
C LYS A 200 7.46 -0.30 8.58
N LYS A 201 7.49 -0.97 9.74
CA LYS A 201 6.44 -1.94 10.06
C LYS A 201 5.16 -1.15 10.34
N GLN A 202 4.14 -1.29 9.49
CA GLN A 202 2.78 -0.92 9.89
C GLN A 202 2.37 -1.83 11.05
N THR A 203 2.64 -1.38 12.28
CA THR A 203 2.03 -1.95 13.47
C THR A 203 0.55 -1.62 13.38
N ASN A 204 -0.25 -2.59 12.94
CA ASN A 204 -1.70 -2.44 12.87
C ASN A 204 -2.19 -2.19 14.32
N LEU A 205 -2.45 -0.93 14.67
CA LEU A 205 -2.83 -0.53 16.03
C LEU A 205 -4.05 -1.33 16.50
N LEU A 206 -4.97 -1.61 15.58
CA LEU A 206 -6.12 -2.48 15.80
C LEU A 206 -5.70 -3.92 16.14
N TYR A 207 -4.72 -4.49 15.45
CA TYR A 207 -4.19 -5.82 15.75
C TYR A 207 -3.51 -5.88 17.11
N MET A 208 -2.76 -4.84 17.48
CA MET A 208 -2.16 -4.73 18.81
C MET A 208 -3.24 -4.59 19.89
N ALA A 209 -4.25 -3.75 19.66
CA ALA A 209 -5.38 -3.57 20.57
C ALA A 209 -6.20 -4.85 20.74
N THR A 210 -6.50 -5.58 19.67
CA THR A 210 -7.21 -6.87 19.74
C THR A 210 -6.38 -7.94 20.42
N SER A 211 -5.07 -7.98 20.18
CA SER A 211 -4.15 -8.91 20.86
C SER A 211 -4.11 -8.66 22.37
N ILE A 212 -4.01 -7.41 22.80
CA ILE A 212 -4.03 -7.05 24.24
C ILE A 212 -5.39 -7.40 24.86
N LEU A 213 -6.49 -7.10 24.16
CA LEU A 213 -7.85 -7.40 24.64
C LEU A 213 -8.06 -8.92 24.86
N LEU A 214 -7.59 -9.75 23.92
CA LEU A 214 -7.64 -11.21 24.04
C LEU A 214 -6.85 -11.70 25.25
N MET A 215 -5.66 -11.16 25.47
CA MET A 215 -4.81 -11.53 26.61
C MET A 215 -5.41 -11.14 27.97
N MET A 216 -6.27 -10.11 28.01
CA MET A 216 -6.99 -9.71 29.22
C MET A 216 -8.30 -10.49 29.45
N LEU A 217 -9.02 -10.83 28.37
CA LEU A 217 -10.28 -11.57 28.45
C LEU A 217 -10.09 -13.04 28.79
N LEU A 218 -9.02 -13.68 28.29
CA LEU A 218 -8.77 -15.11 28.53
C LEU A 218 -8.63 -15.44 30.02
N PRO A 219 -7.75 -14.76 30.80
CA PRO A 219 -7.60 -15.03 32.22
C PRO A 219 -8.87 -14.72 33.01
N LEU A 220 -9.60 -13.66 32.65
CA LEU A 220 -10.86 -13.29 33.28
C LEU A 220 -11.91 -14.38 33.09
N PHE A 221 -12.03 -14.93 31.88
CA PHE A 221 -12.92 -16.04 31.57
C PHE A 221 -12.59 -17.28 32.41
N TYR A 222 -11.30 -17.66 32.49
CA TYR A 222 -10.89 -18.81 33.31
C TYR A 222 -11.10 -18.57 34.81
N LEU A 223 -10.91 -17.34 35.29
CA LEU A 223 -11.20 -16.97 36.68
C LEU A 223 -12.70 -17.12 36.99
N LEU A 224 -13.56 -16.59 36.14
CA LEU A 224 -15.02 -16.71 36.29
C LEU A 224 -15.47 -18.17 36.23
N TYR A 225 -14.92 -18.96 35.30
CA TYR A 225 -15.17 -20.39 35.22
C TYR A 225 -14.73 -21.14 36.48
N TYR A 226 -13.57 -20.79 37.04
CA TYR A 226 -13.07 -21.35 38.28
C TYR A 226 -13.98 -21.02 39.47
N LEU A 227 -14.42 -19.76 39.60
CA LEU A 227 -15.37 -19.34 40.63
C LEU A 227 -16.71 -20.06 40.48
N TYR A 228 -17.25 -20.16 39.26
CA TYR A 228 -18.47 -20.91 38.98
C TYR A 228 -18.37 -22.40 39.37
N GLN A 229 -17.27 -23.07 38.99
CA GLN A 229 -17.04 -24.46 39.40
C GLN A 229 -16.94 -24.61 40.91
N ARG A 230 -16.29 -23.65 41.59
CA ARG A 230 -16.16 -23.66 43.05
C ARG A 230 -17.53 -23.52 43.72
N ASP A 231 -18.34 -22.58 43.27
CA ASP A 231 -19.69 -22.35 43.82
C ASP A 231 -20.58 -23.58 43.62
N MET A 232 -20.59 -24.16 42.41
CA MET A 232 -21.33 -25.39 42.12
C MET A 232 -20.91 -26.56 43.01
N LYS A 233 -19.59 -26.75 43.23
CA LYS A 233 -19.07 -27.79 44.14
C LYS A 233 -19.47 -27.54 45.60
N GLN A 234 -19.49 -26.27 46.01
CA GLN A 234 -19.84 -25.88 47.37
C GLN A 234 -21.34 -26.11 47.64
N GLU A 235 -22.21 -25.77 46.68
CA GLU A 235 -23.65 -26.07 46.72
C GLU A 235 -23.91 -27.59 46.78
N THR A 236 -23.21 -28.38 45.97
CA THR A 236 -23.38 -29.84 46.00
C THR A 236 -22.98 -30.42 47.35
N GLN A 237 -21.91 -29.92 47.98
CA GLN A 237 -21.47 -30.37 49.30
C GLN A 237 -22.47 -29.98 50.40
N VAL A 238 -23.08 -28.79 50.33
CA VAL A 238 -24.11 -28.34 51.29
C VAL A 238 -25.36 -29.23 51.17
N LEU A 239 -25.85 -29.47 49.95
CA LEU A 239 -26.99 -30.37 49.70
C LEU A 239 -26.70 -31.81 50.15
N ARG A 240 -25.47 -32.30 49.98
CA ARG A 240 -25.04 -33.62 50.48
C ARG A 240 -25.05 -33.70 52.01
N ARG A 241 -24.60 -32.64 52.71
CA ARG A 241 -24.67 -32.58 54.19
C ARG A 241 -26.13 -32.54 54.67
N VAL A 242 -26.99 -31.75 54.03
CA VAL A 242 -28.41 -31.65 54.40
C VAL A 242 -29.14 -32.99 54.19
N SER A 243 -28.87 -33.72 53.09
CA SER A 243 -29.45 -35.05 52.86
C SER A 243 -28.96 -36.12 53.84
N GLN A 244 -27.71 -36.03 54.33
CA GLN A 244 -27.20 -36.92 55.38
C GLN A 244 -27.83 -36.63 56.75
N VAL A 245 -28.13 -35.37 57.07
CA VAL A 245 -28.84 -34.99 58.31
C VAL A 245 -30.28 -35.52 58.30
N GLY A 246 -30.96 -35.52 57.16
CA GLY A 246 -32.32 -36.07 57.02
C GLY A 246 -32.42 -37.61 57.07
N ARG A 247 -31.30 -38.34 57.00
CA ARG A 247 -31.26 -39.83 57.03
C ARG A 247 -30.87 -40.43 58.38
N LYS A 248 -30.81 -39.64 59.47
CA LYS A 248 -30.61 -40.22 60.81
C LYS A 248 -31.85 -41.02 61.22
N ALA A 249 -31.63 -42.32 61.45
CA ALA A 249 -32.65 -43.32 61.73
C ALA A 249 -33.46 -43.01 63.01
N LYS A 250 -34.75 -43.34 62.96
CA LYS A 250 -35.70 -43.33 64.08
C LYS A 250 -35.26 -44.40 65.09
N PRO A 251 -35.06 -44.08 66.38
CA PRO A 251 -34.78 -45.10 67.38
C PRO A 251 -36.08 -45.80 67.80
N SER A 252 -36.01 -47.14 67.80
CA SER A 252 -36.94 -48.17 68.30
C SER A 252 -38.37 -48.20 67.76
#